data_AF-A0A415CGP5-F1
#
_entry.id   AF-A0A415CGP5-F1
#
_cell.length_a   1.000
_cell.length_b   1.000
_cell.length_c   1.000
_cell.angle_alpha   90.00
_cell.angle_beta   90.00
_cell.angle_gamma   90.00
#
_symmetry.space_group_name_H-M   'P 1'
#
loop_
_entity.id
_entity.type
_entity.pdbx_description
1 polymer ?
#
loop_
_entity_poly.entity_id
_entity_poly.type
_entity_poly.pdbx_seq_one_letter_code
_entity_poly.pdbx_strand_id
1 'polypeptide(L)' 'MIKRDDVMDRLVHTDFWHVKGTCTTVCCLIFRSGFTELGWSQCADPKDFDAEKGEKFALADAIDRSLKYIAWEKAHQRGN' A
#
# COMPACT_ATOMS: atom_id res chain seq x y z
N MET A 1 -5.72 14.30 12.72
CA MET A 1 -5.12 14.13 11.38
C MET A 1 -4.61 12.70 11.28
N ILE A 2 -4.95 11.98 10.20
CA ILE A 2 -4.46 10.62 9.97
C ILE A 2 -3.03 10.72 9.42
N LYS A 3 -2.13 9.91 9.97
CA LYS A 3 -0.72 9.88 9.60
C LYS A 3 -0.34 8.54 8.99
N ARG A 4 0.79 8.50 8.29
CA ARG A 4 1.39 7.26 7.77
C ARG A 4 1.53 6.18 8.84
N ASP A 5 1.97 6.57 10.04
CA ASP A 5 2.16 5.64 11.16
C ASP A 5 0.84 4.96 11.56
N ASP A 6 -0.32 5.63 11.39
CA ASP A 6 -1.61 5.00 11.67
C ASP A 6 -1.89 3.80 10.76
N VAL A 7 -1.39 3.83 9.52
CA VAL A 7 -1.46 2.70 8.59
C VAL A 7 -0.49 1.62 9.04
N MET A 8 0.78 1.98 9.21
CA MET A 8 1.86 1.05 9.54
C MET A 8 1.58 0.25 10.81
N ASP A 9 1.04 0.92 11.83
CA ASP A 9 0.73 0.31 13.12
C ASP A 9 -0.26 -0.86 12.99
N ARG A 10 -1.10 -0.91 11.94
CA ARG A 10 -2.15 -1.93 11.75
C ARG A 10 -1.76 -3.06 10.81
N LEU A 11 -0.62 -2.96 10.15
CA LEU A 11 -0.16 -3.98 9.22
C LEU A 11 0.28 -5.24 9.95
N VAL A 12 0.13 -6.38 9.30
CA VAL A 12 0.76 -7.66 9.64
C VAL A 12 2.04 -7.80 8.83
N HIS A 13 1.92 -7.62 7.51
CA HIS A 13 3.03 -7.65 6.56
C HIS A 13 2.60 -6.98 5.25
N THR A 14 3.54 -6.89 4.33
CA THR A 14 3.34 -6.36 2.98
C THR A 14 3.92 -7.36 1.98
N ASP A 15 3.17 -7.63 0.92
CA ASP A 15 3.64 -8.45 -0.19
C ASP A 15 3.86 -7.59 -1.43
N PHE A 16 4.87 -7.96 -2.21
CA PHE A 16 5.20 -7.28 -3.46
C PHE A 16 5.25 -8.30 -4.59
N TRP A 17 4.78 -7.89 -5.77
CA TRP A 17 5.04 -8.64 -6.99
C TRP A 17 5.19 -7.70 -8.19
N HIS A 18 6.01 -8.16 -9.12
CA HIS A 18 6.14 -7.53 -10.43
C HIS A 18 5.22 -8.22 -11.43
N VAL A 19 4.42 -7.44 -12.15
CA VAL A 19 3.58 -7.97 -13.23
C VAL A 19 4.47 -8.28 -14.43
N LYS A 20 4.66 -9.57 -14.71
CA LYS A 20 5.56 -10.07 -15.75
C LYS A 20 5.35 -9.36 -17.09
N GLY A 21 6.44 -8.90 -17.70
CA GLY A 21 6.43 -8.23 -19.00
C GLY A 21 5.97 -6.78 -18.97
N THR A 22 5.80 -6.18 -17.79
CA THR A 22 5.40 -4.78 -17.64
C THR A 22 6.41 -4.00 -16.79
N CYS A 23 6.18 -2.70 -16.58
CA CYS A 23 6.93 -1.91 -15.60
C CYS A 23 6.21 -1.79 -14.26
N THR A 24 5.14 -2.59 -14.05
CA THR A 24 4.25 -2.42 -12.91
C THR A 24 4.67 -3.28 -11.73
N THR A 25 5.01 -2.62 -10.61
CA THR A 25 5.17 -3.25 -9.31
C THR A 25 3.92 -3.01 -8.49
N VAL A 26 3.38 -4.05 -7.87
CA VAL A 26 2.22 -3.97 -6.97
C VAL A 26 2.68 -4.23 -5.55
N CYS A 27 2.12 -3.47 -4.61
CA CYS A 27 2.21 -3.68 -3.17
C CYS A 27 0.82 -4.06 -2.65
N CYS A 28 0.73 -5.15 -1.90
CA CYS A 28 -0.43 -5.49 -1.10
C CYS A 28 -0.09 -5.23 0.37
N LEU A 29 -0.90 -4.39 1.01
CA LEU A 29 -0.89 -4.17 2.45
C LEU A 29 -1.87 -5.13 3.11
N ILE A 30 -1.40 -5.94 4.04
CA ILE A 30 -2.23 -6.88 4.79
C ILE A 30 -2.41 -6.35 6.21
N PHE A 31 -3.64 -5.96 6.56
CA PHE A 31 -3.98 -5.43 7.88
C PHE A 31 -4.36 -6.55 8.85
N ARG A 32 -4.19 -6.31 10.17
CA ARG A 32 -4.61 -7.26 11.22
C ARG A 32 -6.10 -7.62 11.19
N SER A 33 -6.94 -6.74 10.62
CA SER A 33 -8.38 -6.99 10.42
C SER A 33 -8.69 -7.97 9.28
N GLY A 34 -7.70 -8.37 8.48
CA GLY A 34 -7.91 -9.09 7.23
C GLY A 34 -8.27 -8.19 6.05
N PHE A 35 -8.41 -6.87 6.26
CA PHE A 35 -8.52 -5.92 5.16
C PHE A 35 -7.22 -5.89 4.35
N THR A 36 -7.35 -5.75 3.04
CA THR A 36 -6.21 -5.61 2.12
C THR A 36 -6.37 -4.35 1.30
N GLU A 37 -5.30 -3.57 1.17
CA GLU A 37 -5.24 -2.43 0.24
C GLU A 37 -4.12 -2.64 -0.76
N LEU A 38 -4.38 -2.28 -2.01
CA LEU A 38 -3.39 -2.36 -3.08
C LEU A 38 -2.88 -0.98 -3.43
N GLY A 39 -1.58 -0.90 -3.71
CA GLY A 39 -0.97 0.23 -4.39
C GLY A 39 -0.02 -0.25 -5.47
N TRP A 40 0.33 0.64 -6.39
CA TRP A 40 1.18 0.28 -7.52
C TRP A 40 2.09 1.43 -7.95
N SER A 41 3.17 1.05 -8.63
CA SER A 41 4.04 1.98 -9.34
C SER A 41 4.29 1.46 -10.75
N GLN A 42 4.60 2.38 -11.66
CA GLN A 42 4.98 2.07 -13.03
C GLN A 42 5.81 3.22 -13.62
N CYS A 43 6.81 2.90 -14.44
CA CYS A 43 7.48 3.88 -15.30
C CYS A 43 6.95 3.80 -16.74
N ALA A 44 7.09 4.89 -17.49
CA ALA A 44 6.62 4.99 -18.87
C ALA A 44 7.59 4.32 -19.87
N ASP A 45 8.91 4.40 -19.60
CA ASP A 45 9.95 3.73 -20.39
C ASP A 45 10.50 2.52 -19.60
N PRO A 46 10.50 1.30 -20.19
CA PRO A 46 11.12 0.13 -19.57
C PRO A 46 12.60 0.29 -19.21
N LYS A 47 13.33 1.20 -19.85
CA LYS A 47 14.73 1.51 -19.52
C LYS A 47 14.89 2.16 -18.15
N ASP A 48 13.83 2.82 -17.66
CA ASP A 48 13.81 3.46 -16.34
C ASP A 48 13.36 2.50 -15.23
N PHE A 49 13.09 1.23 -15.56
CA PHE A 49 12.62 0.26 -14.58
C PHE A 49 13.68 -0.01 -13.52
N ASP A 50 13.26 0.13 -12.26
CA ASP A 50 14.06 -0.10 -11.08
C ASP A 50 13.16 -0.77 -10.04
N ALA A 51 13.46 -2.02 -9.71
CA ALA A 51 12.61 -2.84 -8.85
C ALA A 51 12.51 -2.26 -7.42
N GLU A 52 13.61 -1.77 -6.87
CA GLU A 52 13.66 -1.22 -5.51
C GLU A 52 12.87 0.09 -5.43
N LYS A 53 13.05 0.99 -6.41
CA LYS A 53 12.21 2.19 -6.51
C LYS A 53 10.74 1.83 -6.74
N GLY A 54 10.48 0.81 -7.54
CA GLY A 54 9.14 0.31 -7.81
C GLY A 54 8.42 -0.09 -6.53
N GLU A 55 9.04 -0.93 -5.69
CA GLU A 55 8.48 -1.34 -4.39
C GLU A 55 8.26 -0.14 -3.47
N LYS A 56 9.24 0.78 -3.38
CA LYS A 56 9.13 1.99 -2.56
C LYS A 56 7.93 2.85 -2.95
N PHE A 57 7.71 3.07 -4.25
CA PHE A 57 6.60 3.89 -4.74
C PHE A 57 5.25 3.15 -4.66
N ALA A 58 5.22 1.85 -4.91
CA ALA A 58 4.00 1.05 -4.76
C ALA A 58 3.54 1.01 -3.29
N LEU A 59 4.47 0.91 -2.34
CA LEU A 59 4.20 1.01 -0.91
C LEU A 59 3.64 2.39 -0.53
N ALA A 60 4.21 3.47 -1.07
CA ALA A 60 3.72 4.81 -0.81
C ALA A 60 2.28 5.01 -1.30
N ASP A 61 1.99 4.61 -2.54
CA ASP A 61 0.64 4.66 -3.12
C ASP A 61 -0.36 3.80 -2.30
N ALA A 62 0.03 2.60 -1.87
CA ALA A 62 -0.84 1.73 -1.07
C ALA A 62 -1.20 2.36 0.29
N ILE A 63 -0.22 3.02 0.93
CA ILE A 63 -0.43 3.71 2.21
C ILE A 63 -1.35 4.91 2.04
N ASP A 64 -1.16 5.71 0.99
CA ASP A 64 -1.99 6.89 0.74
C ASP A 64 -3.46 6.49 0.47
N ARG A 65 -3.67 5.38 -0.25
CA ARG A 65 -5.00 4.79 -0.47
C ARG A 65 -5.65 4.31 0.83
N SER A 66 -4.84 3.67 1.68
CA SER A 66 -5.28 3.12 2.97
C SER A 66 -5.80 4.17 3.95
N LEU A 67 -5.47 5.46 3.78
CA LEU A 67 -5.91 6.52 4.69
C LEU A 67 -7.44 6.57 4.84
N LYS A 68 -8.20 6.19 3.80
CA LYS A 68 -9.66 6.10 3.85
C LYS A 68 -10.14 4.96 4.75
N TYR A 69 -9.49 3.80 4.68
CA TYR A 69 -9.76 2.68 5.58
C TYR A 69 -9.45 3.08 7.03
N ILE A 70 -8.33 3.75 7.29
CA ILE A 70 -8.00 4.24 8.63
C ILE A 70 -9.03 5.25 9.15
N ALA A 71 -9.50 6.15 8.29
CA ALA A 71 -10.53 7.12 8.66
C ALA A 71 -11.82 6.41 9.07
N TRP A 72 -12.25 5.44 8.26
CA TRP A 72 -13.43 4.63 8.52
C TRP A 72 -13.28 3.85 9.83
N GLU A 73 -12.16 3.14 10.02
CA GLU A 73 -11.93 2.32 11.20
C GLU A 73 -11.93 3.17 12.49
N LYS A 74 -11.24 4.33 12.49
CA LYS A 74 -11.25 5.26 13.63
C LYS A 74 -12.63 5.85 13.93
N ALA A 75 -13.44 6.11 12.90
CA ALA A 75 -14.80 6.61 13.07
C ALA A 75 -15.75 5.54 13.65
N HIS A 76 -15.53 4.26 13.31
CA HIS A 76 -16.37 3.13 13.70
C HIS A 76 -15.86 2.37 14.94
N GLN A 77 -14.69 2.72 15.48
CA GLN A 77 -14.20 2.26 16.79
C GLN A 77 -14.97 2.84 17.99
N ARG A 78 -16.10 3.52 17.78
CA ARG A 78 -17.06 3.86 18.84
C ARG A 78 -18.04 2.71 19.04
N GLY A 79 -17.62 1.68 19.76
CA GLY A 79 -18.50 0.57 20.11
C GLY A 79 -17.77 -0.68 20.60
N ASN A 80 -16.95 -0.54 21.65
CA ASN A 80 -16.70 -1.62 22.60
C ASN A 80 -16.45 -1.00 23.99
#